data_AF-A0A962T0L6-F1
#
_entry.id   AF-A0A962T0L6-F1
#
_cell.length_a   1.000
_cell.length_b   1.000
_cell.length_c   1.000
_cell.angle_alpha   90.00
_cell.angle_beta   90.00
_cell.angle_gamma   90.00
#
_symmetry.space_group_name_H-M   'P 1'
#
loop_
_entity.id
_entity.type
_entity.pdbx_description
1 polymer ?
#
loop_
_entity_poly.entity_id
_entity_poly.type
_entity_poly.pdbx_seq_one_letter_code
_entity_poly.pdbx_strand_id
1 'polypeptide(L)'
;MATPLSYESSSNNFFGTNAGANTTGHYNAFFGAYTGYYNTTGNYNAFFGPHAGRNNTTGSGNAFFGAYAGYSNSTSWNNAFFGVNAGYYNTTGGTNAFFGPGAGYYNTAGYGNTAVGDSAGLSNTTESNNSFIGYRSNGATGITNATALGYGAQVSQSNSLVLGSIAGLNYATASVNVGIGTDRPARQLHLRGPNAAFRMDRTVDAAAFLLVRTNASGNPLKTFVVGTTAAGANNGEFIINDLGTAVSGAGTRRMTITNDGTVIFNGIVQANGIVQASTFATTSSARYKQDIETLTGAGDALERLRGVRFVRIATGRQELGLIAEEVAEVYPELVEHDAATGQVEAVNYSALTAVLVQALKEQQAEIADQRAEIAAYQTRTASLERQVEDQQAQIVALQEVKTRMANLERRLEEGLLPVILSGR
;
A
#
# COMPACT_ATOMS: atom_id res chain seq x y z
N MET A 1 -41.88 83.13 14.30
CA MET A 1 -40.98 82.09 13.72
C MET A 1 -41.73 80.77 13.75
N ALA A 2 -42.29 80.35 12.62
CA ALA A 2 -42.89 79.02 12.48
C ALA A 2 -41.77 78.07 12.05
N THR A 3 -41.51 77.04 12.85
CA THR A 3 -40.63 75.93 12.47
C THR A 3 -41.26 75.18 11.29
N PRO A 4 -40.52 74.85 10.22
CA PRO A 4 -41.08 74.05 9.15
C PRO A 4 -41.33 72.63 9.67
N LEU A 5 -42.54 72.12 9.47
CA LEU A 5 -42.85 70.70 9.62
C LEU A 5 -42.09 69.94 8.52
N SER A 6 -40.96 69.33 8.86
CA SER A 6 -40.31 68.36 7.99
C SER A 6 -41.20 67.11 7.90
N TYR A 7 -41.83 66.90 6.75
CA TYR A 7 -42.43 65.61 6.40
C TYR A 7 -41.30 64.60 6.14
N GLU A 8 -40.72 64.07 7.21
CA GLU A 8 -39.90 62.85 7.14
C GLU A 8 -40.85 61.68 6.84
N SER A 9 -41.12 61.43 5.56
CA SER A 9 -41.89 60.26 5.15
C SER A 9 -41.11 59.00 5.52
N SER A 10 -41.50 58.34 6.60
CA SER A 10 -40.78 57.18 7.12
C SER A 10 -40.87 55.92 6.24
N SER A 11 -41.60 55.99 5.12
CA SER A 11 -41.68 54.94 4.09
C SER A 11 -41.86 53.53 4.66
N ASN A 12 -42.66 53.42 5.72
CA ASN A 12 -42.93 52.19 6.45
C ASN A 12 -44.33 51.65 6.11
N ASN A 13 -44.48 50.34 6.03
CA ASN A 13 -45.75 49.65 5.76
C ASN A 13 -46.05 48.64 6.86
N PHE A 14 -47.02 48.90 7.73
CA PHE A 14 -47.33 48.05 8.89
C PHE A 14 -48.77 47.54 8.87
N PHE A 15 -48.94 46.23 9.00
CA PHE A 15 -50.23 45.56 8.99
C PHE A 15 -50.31 44.53 10.14
N GLY A 16 -51.29 44.70 11.04
CA GLY A 16 -51.51 43.82 12.19
C GLY A 16 -51.33 44.52 13.54
N THR A 17 -51.90 43.94 14.60
CA THR A 17 -51.88 44.53 15.95
C THR A 17 -50.45 44.76 16.43
N ASN A 18 -50.14 46.00 16.81
CA ASN A 18 -48.84 46.42 17.31
C ASN A 18 -47.65 46.16 16.37
N ALA A 19 -47.87 45.99 15.08
CA ALA A 19 -46.77 45.90 14.11
C ALA A 19 -45.98 47.22 14.09
N GLY A 20 -44.65 47.15 14.30
CA GLY A 20 -43.77 48.32 14.28
C GLY A 20 -44.05 49.40 15.33
N ALA A 21 -44.77 49.09 16.42
CA ALA A 21 -45.31 50.10 17.35
C ALA A 21 -44.26 51.05 17.97
N ASN A 22 -42.99 50.63 18.09
CA ASN A 22 -41.92 51.42 18.73
C ASN A 22 -40.91 52.03 17.75
N THR A 23 -41.17 51.97 16.43
CA THR A 23 -40.15 52.31 15.44
C THR A 23 -40.10 53.79 15.07
N THR A 24 -38.90 54.34 15.13
CA THR A 24 -38.47 55.57 14.48
C THR A 24 -37.61 55.31 13.24
N GLY A 25 -37.29 54.05 12.92
CA GLY A 25 -36.59 53.66 11.69
C GLY A 25 -37.45 53.77 10.43
N HIS A 26 -36.80 53.74 9.26
CA HIS A 26 -37.36 53.98 7.94
C HIS A 26 -37.29 52.75 7.03
N TYR A 27 -38.13 52.71 5.99
CA TYR A 27 -38.13 51.69 4.93
C TYR A 27 -38.39 50.26 5.43
N ASN A 28 -39.27 50.11 6.42
CA ASN A 28 -39.63 48.82 7.00
C ASN A 28 -41.00 48.33 6.49
N ALA A 29 -41.15 47.02 6.30
CA ALA A 29 -42.38 46.37 5.87
C ALA A 29 -42.75 45.25 6.85
N PHE A 30 -43.74 45.46 7.71
CA PHE A 30 -44.12 44.52 8.78
C PHE A 30 -45.57 44.03 8.62
N PHE A 31 -45.74 42.71 8.58
CA PHE A 31 -47.04 42.06 8.40
C PHE A 31 -47.24 40.96 9.44
N GLY A 32 -48.18 41.14 10.37
CA GLY A 32 -48.50 40.20 11.43
C GLY A 32 -48.63 40.87 12.80
N ALA A 33 -49.25 40.17 13.76
CA ALA A 33 -49.36 40.67 15.13
C ALA A 33 -47.98 40.70 15.81
N TYR A 34 -47.65 41.82 16.45
CA TYR A 34 -46.39 42.08 17.17
C TYR A 34 -45.12 41.92 16.33
N THR A 35 -45.25 41.98 15.00
CA THR A 35 -44.12 41.92 14.07
C THR A 35 -43.28 43.19 14.18
N GLY A 36 -41.97 43.05 14.40
CA GLY A 36 -41.07 44.19 14.62
C GLY A 36 -41.44 45.08 15.82
N TYR A 37 -42.15 44.54 16.83
CA TYR A 37 -42.72 45.33 17.94
C TYR A 37 -41.70 46.23 18.64
N TYR A 38 -40.50 45.72 18.95
CA TYR A 38 -39.45 46.47 19.65
C TYR A 38 -38.46 47.17 18.71
N ASN A 39 -38.73 47.24 17.39
CA ASN A 39 -37.88 47.96 16.45
C ASN A 39 -37.88 49.43 16.83
N THR A 40 -36.71 49.99 17.18
CA THR A 40 -36.56 51.41 17.50
C THR A 40 -35.95 52.14 16.31
N THR A 41 -34.69 51.91 15.98
CA THR A 41 -33.99 52.64 14.90
C THR A 41 -33.59 51.78 13.70
N GLY A 42 -33.95 50.49 13.71
CA GLY A 42 -33.65 49.58 12.61
C GLY A 42 -34.34 49.98 11.29
N ASN A 43 -33.58 49.95 10.19
CA ASN A 43 -34.05 50.36 8.86
C ASN A 43 -34.03 49.19 7.87
N TYR A 44 -34.77 49.31 6.77
CA TYR A 44 -34.73 48.35 5.65
C TYR A 44 -35.08 46.90 6.05
N ASN A 45 -35.99 46.72 7.01
CA ASN A 45 -36.40 45.39 7.46
C ASN A 45 -37.73 44.96 6.83
N ALA A 46 -37.82 43.70 6.40
CA ALA A 46 -39.00 43.09 5.81
C ALA A 46 -39.43 41.88 6.65
N PHE A 47 -40.45 42.04 7.50
CA PHE A 47 -40.90 41.01 8.44
C PHE A 47 -42.35 40.60 8.15
N PHE A 48 -42.57 39.29 7.97
CA PHE A 48 -43.85 38.71 7.60
C PHE A 48 -44.12 37.47 8.46
N GLY A 49 -45.19 37.51 9.24
CA GLY A 49 -45.57 36.46 10.19
C GLY A 49 -45.69 37.00 11.62
N PRO A 50 -46.57 36.41 12.45
CA PRO A 50 -46.76 36.85 13.83
C PRO A 50 -45.44 36.73 14.60
N HIS A 51 -45.11 37.78 15.35
CA HIS A 51 -43.87 37.90 16.13
C HIS A 51 -42.56 37.79 15.34
N ALA A 52 -42.58 37.86 14.00
CA ALA A 52 -41.35 37.93 13.21
C ALA A 52 -40.55 39.19 13.58
N GLY A 53 -39.25 39.03 13.87
CA GLY A 53 -38.37 40.12 14.30
C GLY A 53 -38.84 40.89 15.55
N ARG A 54 -39.67 40.28 16.41
CA ARG A 54 -40.34 41.00 17.52
C ARG A 54 -39.38 41.82 18.38
N ASN A 55 -38.23 41.26 18.75
CA ASN A 55 -37.27 41.91 19.63
C ASN A 55 -36.20 42.74 18.91
N ASN A 56 -36.27 42.88 17.57
CA ASN A 56 -35.28 43.66 16.81
C ASN A 56 -35.31 45.08 17.34
N THR A 57 -34.20 45.63 17.84
CA THR A 57 -34.14 47.00 18.37
C THR A 57 -33.51 47.93 17.34
N THR A 58 -32.25 47.69 16.97
CA THR A 58 -31.49 48.55 16.03
C THR A 58 -31.04 47.81 14.77
N GLY A 59 -31.31 46.51 14.67
CA GLY A 59 -30.93 45.69 13.54
C GLY A 59 -31.53 46.18 12.21
N SER A 60 -30.74 46.16 11.14
CA SER A 60 -31.11 46.72 9.83
C SER A 60 -30.86 45.73 8.69
N GLY A 61 -31.64 45.84 7.61
CA GLY A 61 -31.45 45.01 6.42
C GLY A 61 -31.88 43.54 6.58
N ASN A 62 -32.79 43.24 7.51
CA ASN A 62 -33.21 41.86 7.78
C ASN A 62 -34.51 41.50 7.04
N ALA A 63 -34.60 40.26 6.55
CA ALA A 63 -35.75 39.70 5.86
C ALA A 63 -36.24 38.45 6.61
N PHE A 64 -37.35 38.56 7.36
CA PHE A 64 -37.90 37.48 8.19
C PHE A 64 -39.30 37.09 7.73
N PHE A 65 -39.47 35.83 7.32
CA PHE A 65 -40.72 35.29 6.79
C PHE A 65 -41.07 34.00 7.51
N GLY A 66 -42.08 34.04 8.37
CA GLY A 66 -42.53 32.91 9.18
C GLY A 66 -42.89 33.33 10.61
N ALA A 67 -43.78 32.57 11.25
CA ALA A 67 -44.09 32.80 12.66
C ALA A 67 -42.81 32.69 13.50
N TYR A 68 -42.54 33.70 14.32
CA TYR A 68 -41.35 33.79 15.19
C TYR A 68 -39.99 33.73 14.48
N ALA A 69 -39.93 33.95 13.16
CA ALA A 69 -38.65 34.08 12.46
C ALA A 69 -37.85 35.28 13.02
N GLY A 70 -36.61 35.04 13.44
CA GLY A 70 -35.75 36.07 14.05
C GLY A 70 -36.31 36.69 15.33
N TYR A 71 -37.15 35.96 16.09
CA TYR A 71 -37.88 36.49 17.26
C TYR A 71 -36.98 37.26 18.25
N SER A 72 -35.80 36.72 18.56
CA SER A 72 -34.86 37.29 19.54
C SER A 72 -33.82 38.24 18.95
N ASN A 73 -33.89 38.56 17.65
CA ASN A 73 -32.92 39.46 17.01
C ASN A 73 -32.93 40.78 17.76
N SER A 74 -31.78 41.34 18.15
CA SER A 74 -31.69 42.64 18.83
C SER A 74 -31.00 43.66 17.94
N THR A 75 -29.73 43.46 17.63
CA THR A 75 -28.90 44.43 16.89
C THR A 75 -28.32 43.84 15.62
N SER A 76 -28.82 42.68 15.16
CA SER A 76 -28.25 42.00 14.01
C SER A 76 -28.64 42.62 12.66
N TRP A 77 -27.81 42.44 11.65
CA TRP A 77 -27.96 43.03 10.32
C TRP A 77 -27.80 42.00 9.21
N ASN A 78 -28.46 42.27 8.07
CA ASN A 78 -28.37 41.50 6.83
C ASN A 78 -28.67 40.01 6.96
N ASN A 79 -29.68 39.63 7.76
CA ASN A 79 -30.12 38.23 7.85
C ASN A 79 -31.35 37.95 6.97
N ALA A 80 -31.42 36.74 6.43
CA ALA A 80 -32.54 36.23 5.66
C ALA A 80 -33.07 34.95 6.33
N PHE A 81 -34.18 35.05 7.07
CA PHE A 81 -34.79 33.93 7.77
C PHE A 81 -36.17 33.60 7.20
N PHE A 82 -36.33 32.42 6.64
CA PHE A 82 -37.55 31.96 5.98
C PHE A 82 -37.96 30.61 6.58
N GLY A 83 -39.05 30.59 7.34
CA GLY A 83 -39.57 29.40 8.02
C GLY A 83 -40.04 29.71 9.43
N VAL A 84 -40.94 28.89 9.95
CA VAL A 84 -41.37 28.99 11.35
C VAL A 84 -40.17 28.78 12.25
N ASN A 85 -39.95 29.70 13.19
CA ASN A 85 -38.82 29.70 14.12
C ASN A 85 -37.42 29.74 13.47
N ALA A 86 -37.29 30.08 12.19
CA ALA A 86 -35.96 30.24 11.57
C ALA A 86 -35.18 31.34 12.30
N GLY A 87 -33.96 31.04 12.77
CA GLY A 87 -33.13 31.95 13.55
C GLY A 87 -33.78 32.48 14.85
N TYR A 88 -34.67 31.70 15.49
CA TYR A 88 -35.46 32.14 16.65
C TYR A 88 -34.64 32.80 17.77
N TYR A 89 -33.50 32.21 18.15
CA TYR A 89 -32.63 32.70 19.21
C TYR A 89 -31.53 33.66 18.73
N ASN A 90 -31.52 34.05 17.46
CA ASN A 90 -30.46 34.93 16.94
C ASN A 90 -30.57 36.28 17.61
N THR A 91 -29.54 36.76 18.32
CA THR A 91 -29.54 38.04 19.03
C THR A 91 -28.68 39.07 18.29
N THR A 92 -27.39 38.78 18.09
CA THR A 92 -26.43 39.72 17.47
C THR A 92 -25.81 39.19 16.18
N GLY A 93 -25.96 37.89 15.87
CA GLY A 93 -25.33 37.22 14.74
C GLY A 93 -25.88 37.68 13.39
N GLY A 94 -25.05 38.28 12.54
CA GLY A 94 -25.39 38.90 11.27
C GLY A 94 -25.01 38.09 10.04
N THR A 95 -25.45 38.56 8.86
CA THR A 95 -25.14 37.95 7.56
C THR A 95 -25.51 36.46 7.45
N ASN A 96 -26.56 36.02 8.15
CA ASN A 96 -27.02 34.64 8.13
C ASN A 96 -28.18 34.41 7.14
N ALA A 97 -28.20 33.23 6.54
CA ALA A 97 -29.19 32.80 5.55
C ALA A 97 -29.84 31.48 6.01
N PHE A 98 -31.00 31.56 6.67
CA PHE A 98 -31.71 30.40 7.23
C PHE A 98 -33.04 30.16 6.52
N PHE A 99 -33.17 29.02 5.85
CA PHE A 99 -34.32 28.65 5.02
C PHE A 99 -34.85 27.27 5.43
N GLY A 100 -35.95 27.23 6.14
CA GLY A 100 -36.61 26.01 6.62
C GLY A 100 -37.17 26.19 8.03
N PRO A 101 -38.21 25.42 8.41
CA PRO A 101 -38.66 25.37 9.80
C PRO A 101 -37.50 25.05 10.74
N GLY A 102 -37.29 25.87 11.78
CA GLY A 102 -36.22 25.68 12.75
C GLY A 102 -34.79 25.75 12.18
N ALA A 103 -34.58 26.23 10.95
CA ALA A 103 -33.24 26.43 10.42
C ALA A 103 -32.47 27.46 11.28
N GLY A 104 -31.28 27.09 11.75
CA GLY A 104 -30.47 27.93 12.63
C GLY A 104 -31.15 28.32 13.95
N TYR A 105 -32.10 27.52 14.45
CA TYR A 105 -32.97 27.85 15.60
C TYR A 105 -32.20 28.37 16.83
N TYR A 106 -31.10 27.70 17.19
CA TYR A 106 -30.29 28.03 18.37
C TYR A 106 -29.13 29.00 18.09
N ASN A 107 -28.98 29.53 16.86
CA ASN A 107 -27.95 30.53 16.60
C ASN A 107 -28.25 31.77 17.45
N THR A 108 -27.27 32.28 18.17
CA THR A 108 -27.37 33.47 19.03
C THR A 108 -26.48 34.59 18.49
N ALA A 109 -25.19 34.31 18.28
CA ALA A 109 -24.21 35.32 17.87
C ALA A 109 -23.40 34.94 16.62
N GLY A 110 -23.62 33.76 16.03
CA GLY A 110 -22.87 33.31 14.86
C GLY A 110 -23.10 34.19 13.63
N TYR A 111 -22.05 34.45 12.85
CA TYR A 111 -22.06 35.29 11.65
C TYR A 111 -21.81 34.48 10.37
N GLY A 112 -22.41 34.89 9.26
CA GLY A 112 -22.07 34.35 7.94
C GLY A 112 -22.44 32.87 7.75
N ASN A 113 -23.48 32.39 8.43
CA ASN A 113 -23.92 31.00 8.32
C ASN A 113 -25.04 30.83 7.30
N THR A 114 -25.03 29.71 6.60
CA THR A 114 -26.12 29.27 5.72
C THR A 114 -26.72 27.99 6.29
N ALA A 115 -28.04 27.97 6.51
CA ALA A 115 -28.77 26.77 6.92
C ALA A 115 -30.02 26.61 6.04
N VAL A 116 -30.08 25.55 5.24
CA VAL A 116 -31.16 25.31 4.29
C VAL A 116 -31.72 23.90 4.51
N GLY A 117 -32.98 23.81 4.92
CA GLY A 117 -33.67 22.57 5.27
C GLY A 117 -34.32 22.67 6.65
N ASP A 118 -35.37 21.87 6.88
CA ASP A 118 -35.94 21.74 8.21
C ASP A 118 -34.87 21.25 9.19
N SER A 119 -34.75 22.00 10.30
CA SER A 119 -33.82 21.70 11.39
C SER A 119 -32.36 21.65 10.95
N ALA A 120 -31.99 22.38 9.89
CA ALA A 120 -30.60 22.52 9.46
C ALA A 120 -29.84 23.48 10.40
N GLY A 121 -28.61 23.13 10.77
CA GLY A 121 -27.75 23.96 11.62
C GLY A 121 -28.24 24.18 13.04
N LEU A 122 -29.04 23.26 13.59
CA LEU A 122 -29.60 23.39 14.94
C LEU A 122 -28.55 23.54 16.04
N SER A 123 -27.40 22.89 15.93
CA SER A 123 -26.37 22.97 17.00
C SER A 123 -25.55 24.26 16.95
N ASN A 124 -25.68 25.05 15.88
CA ASN A 124 -24.95 26.29 15.75
C ASN A 124 -25.53 27.34 16.70
N THR A 125 -24.70 27.80 17.63
CA THR A 125 -25.04 28.79 18.66
C THR A 125 -24.24 30.08 18.47
N THR A 126 -22.92 30.00 18.36
CA THR A 126 -22.03 31.17 18.20
C THR A 126 -21.05 31.00 17.05
N GLU A 127 -21.09 29.83 16.40
CA GLU A 127 -20.19 29.43 15.36
C GLU A 127 -20.46 30.23 14.07
N SER A 128 -19.40 30.55 13.34
CA SER A 128 -19.47 31.42 12.17
C SER A 128 -18.91 30.73 10.93
N ASN A 129 -19.35 31.19 9.75
CA ASN A 129 -18.90 30.73 8.44
C ASN A 129 -19.17 29.24 8.17
N ASN A 130 -20.33 28.73 8.59
CA ASN A 130 -20.73 27.34 8.36
C ASN A 130 -21.89 27.24 7.36
N SER A 131 -21.93 26.15 6.59
CA SER A 131 -22.99 25.86 5.61
C SER A 131 -23.64 24.50 5.85
N PHE A 132 -24.91 24.49 6.23
CA PHE A 132 -25.70 23.29 6.47
C PHE A 132 -26.85 23.21 5.48
N ILE A 133 -26.76 22.31 4.50
CA ILE A 133 -27.75 22.22 3.42
C ILE A 133 -28.31 20.80 3.39
N GLY A 134 -29.56 20.65 3.78
CA GLY A 134 -30.30 19.38 3.84
C GLY A 134 -31.12 19.26 5.12
N TYR A 135 -32.17 18.46 5.07
CA TYR A 135 -32.97 18.10 6.26
C TYR A 135 -32.06 17.53 7.36
N ARG A 136 -32.11 18.14 8.54
CA ARG A 136 -31.26 17.79 9.70
C ARG A 136 -29.75 17.77 9.41
N SER A 137 -29.29 18.51 8.41
CA SER A 137 -27.85 18.74 8.23
C SER A 137 -27.32 19.59 9.39
N ASN A 138 -26.16 19.26 9.96
CA ASN A 138 -25.71 19.88 11.20
C ASN A 138 -24.18 19.92 11.39
N GLY A 139 -23.73 20.63 12.43
CA GLY A 139 -22.32 20.71 12.83
C GLY A 139 -22.08 20.26 14.27
N ALA A 140 -20.84 19.98 14.66
CA ALA A 140 -20.44 19.97 16.06
C ALA A 140 -20.31 21.41 16.61
N THR A 141 -20.32 21.55 17.93
CA THR A 141 -20.08 22.84 18.59
C THR A 141 -18.63 23.29 18.42
N GLY A 142 -18.39 24.59 18.28
CA GLY A 142 -17.07 25.21 18.19
C GLY A 142 -16.38 25.10 16.83
N ILE A 143 -17.09 24.68 15.77
CA ILE A 143 -16.51 24.54 14.43
C ILE A 143 -16.68 25.82 13.58
N THR A 144 -15.78 26.05 12.63
CA THR A 144 -15.89 27.13 11.65
C THR A 144 -15.40 26.68 10.28
N ASN A 145 -15.84 27.35 9.22
CA ASN A 145 -15.51 26.98 7.84
C ASN A 145 -15.85 25.51 7.56
N ALA A 146 -17.02 25.08 8.04
CA ALA A 146 -17.50 23.72 7.95
C ALA A 146 -18.77 23.64 7.11
N THR A 147 -18.84 22.64 6.23
CA THR A 147 -19.97 22.42 5.34
C THR A 147 -20.51 21.00 5.49
N ALA A 148 -21.81 20.87 5.71
CA ALA A 148 -22.53 19.60 5.64
C ALA A 148 -23.60 19.70 4.56
N LEU A 149 -23.51 18.86 3.53
CA LEU A 149 -24.42 18.87 2.38
C LEU A 149 -25.11 17.50 2.24
N GLY A 150 -26.43 17.47 2.36
CA GLY A 150 -27.28 16.29 2.21
C GLY A 150 -28.14 15.99 3.44
N TYR A 151 -29.12 15.10 3.26
CA TYR A 151 -29.96 14.58 4.35
C TYR A 151 -29.09 14.02 5.48
N GLY A 152 -29.28 14.54 6.71
CA GLY A 152 -28.58 14.05 7.90
C GLY A 152 -27.05 14.16 7.86
N ALA A 153 -26.49 14.97 6.96
CA ALA A 153 -25.05 15.20 6.92
C ALA A 153 -24.60 15.91 8.21
N GLN A 154 -23.53 15.44 8.85
CA GLN A 154 -22.96 16.10 10.03
C GLN A 154 -21.46 16.30 9.87
N VAL A 155 -21.00 17.52 10.12
CA VAL A 155 -19.58 17.87 10.10
C VAL A 155 -19.08 18.16 11.51
N SER A 156 -18.03 17.45 11.94
CA SER A 156 -17.59 17.46 13.34
C SER A 156 -16.33 18.28 13.62
N GLN A 157 -15.76 18.91 12.59
CA GLN A 157 -14.52 19.69 12.73
C GLN A 157 -14.50 20.86 11.74
N SER A 158 -13.69 21.87 12.06
CA SER A 158 -13.48 23.05 11.22
C SER A 158 -12.80 22.69 9.88
N ASN A 159 -12.90 23.59 8.90
CA ASN A 159 -12.23 23.47 7.60
C ASN A 159 -12.54 22.14 6.88
N SER A 160 -13.79 21.68 6.97
CA SER A 160 -14.18 20.35 6.48
C SER A 160 -15.51 20.37 5.75
N LEU A 161 -15.62 19.51 4.73
CA LEU A 161 -16.83 19.28 3.96
C LEU A 161 -17.26 17.82 4.14
N VAL A 162 -18.52 17.60 4.55
CA VAL A 162 -19.15 16.27 4.61
C VAL A 162 -20.29 16.21 3.59
N LEU A 163 -20.23 15.21 2.71
CA LEU A 163 -21.20 14.98 1.64
C LEU A 163 -22.10 13.80 2.02
N GLY A 164 -23.27 14.12 2.57
CA GLY A 164 -24.33 13.19 2.94
C GLY A 164 -24.16 12.54 4.31
N SER A 165 -25.05 11.63 4.63
CA SER A 165 -25.04 10.87 5.89
C SER A 165 -24.02 9.73 5.88
N ILE A 166 -23.62 9.28 7.07
CA ILE A 166 -22.62 8.23 7.27
C ILE A 166 -23.25 7.05 8.01
N ALA A 167 -23.14 5.82 7.49
CA ALA A 167 -23.70 4.63 8.11
C ALA A 167 -23.20 4.46 9.56
N GLY A 168 -24.13 4.23 10.50
CA GLY A 168 -23.82 4.08 11.92
C GLY A 168 -23.60 5.41 12.66
N LEU A 169 -23.63 6.53 11.96
CA LEU A 169 -23.63 7.88 12.53
C LEU A 169 -24.91 8.61 12.08
N ASN A 170 -25.28 9.69 12.78
CA ASN A 170 -26.35 10.61 12.36
C ASN A 170 -27.70 9.93 12.06
N TYR A 171 -27.97 8.79 12.73
CA TYR A 171 -29.14 7.93 12.52
C TYR A 171 -29.27 7.34 11.10
N ALA A 172 -28.18 7.30 10.33
CA ALA A 172 -28.20 6.77 8.98
C ALA A 172 -27.88 5.27 8.93
N THR A 173 -28.66 4.54 8.13
CA THR A 173 -28.48 3.11 7.88
C THR A 173 -27.49 2.82 6.76
N ALA A 174 -27.15 3.84 5.96
CA ALA A 174 -26.20 3.76 4.86
C ALA A 174 -25.40 5.05 4.70
N SER A 175 -24.17 4.93 4.21
CA SER A 175 -23.34 6.08 3.84
C SER A 175 -23.71 6.55 2.44
N VAL A 176 -23.70 7.86 2.23
CA VAL A 176 -23.92 8.44 0.90
C VAL A 176 -22.72 8.18 -0.01
N ASN A 177 -23.01 7.87 -1.27
CA ASN A 177 -22.02 7.79 -2.34
C ASN A 177 -22.05 9.09 -3.16
N VAL A 178 -20.88 9.62 -3.50
CA VAL A 178 -20.67 10.83 -4.29
C VAL A 178 -20.35 10.44 -5.74
N GLY A 179 -21.24 10.80 -6.66
CA GLY A 179 -21.04 10.61 -8.10
C GLY A 179 -20.63 11.91 -8.79
N ILE A 180 -19.59 11.87 -9.63
CA ILE A 180 -19.21 12.96 -10.54
C ILE A 180 -19.26 12.42 -11.97
N GLY A 181 -20.19 12.93 -12.78
CA GLY A 181 -20.46 12.40 -14.12
C GLY A 181 -21.25 11.07 -14.13
N THR A 182 -21.82 10.68 -12.99
CA THR A 182 -22.72 9.52 -12.85
C THR A 182 -23.79 9.78 -11.80
N ASP A 183 -25.01 9.34 -12.09
CA ASP A 183 -26.19 9.37 -11.20
C ASP A 183 -26.34 8.08 -10.37
N ARG A 184 -25.49 7.07 -10.61
CA ARG A 184 -25.52 5.76 -9.95
C ARG A 184 -24.12 5.39 -9.43
N PRO A 185 -23.59 6.12 -8.44
CA PRO A 185 -22.26 5.84 -7.91
C PRO A 185 -22.21 4.45 -7.23
N ALA A 186 -21.31 3.58 -7.71
CA ALA A 186 -21.18 2.20 -7.24
C ALA A 186 -20.21 2.05 -6.05
N ARG A 187 -19.51 3.14 -5.70
CA ARG A 187 -18.58 3.28 -4.58
C ARG A 187 -18.72 4.70 -4.01
N GLN A 188 -18.18 4.92 -2.81
CA GLN A 188 -18.32 6.18 -2.07
C GLN A 188 -17.87 7.42 -2.86
N LEU A 189 -16.87 7.29 -3.72
CA LEU A 189 -16.54 8.29 -4.73
C LEU A 189 -16.46 7.57 -6.08
N HIS A 190 -17.32 7.96 -7.02
CA HIS A 190 -17.37 7.39 -8.38
C HIS A 190 -17.31 8.51 -9.41
N LEU A 191 -16.20 8.59 -10.13
CA LEU A 191 -16.03 9.50 -11.27
C LEU A 191 -16.28 8.73 -12.56
N ARG A 192 -17.05 9.30 -13.49
CA ARG A 192 -17.31 8.72 -14.81
C ARG A 192 -17.24 9.80 -15.89
N GLY A 193 -16.50 9.54 -16.96
CA GLY A 193 -16.36 10.44 -18.11
C GLY A 193 -14.98 10.37 -18.75
N PRO A 194 -14.79 10.96 -19.94
CA PRO A 194 -13.53 10.88 -20.69
C PRO A 194 -12.34 11.55 -19.98
N ASN A 195 -12.61 12.51 -19.10
CA ASN A 195 -11.60 13.22 -18.31
C ASN A 195 -11.71 12.91 -16.81
N ALA A 196 -12.35 11.79 -16.45
CA ALA A 196 -12.46 11.38 -15.05
C ALA A 196 -11.06 11.06 -14.50
N ALA A 197 -10.52 12.00 -13.73
CA ALA A 197 -9.20 11.89 -13.14
C ALA A 197 -9.22 12.43 -11.71
N PHE A 198 -8.42 11.79 -10.85
CA PHE A 198 -8.04 12.37 -9.58
C PHE A 198 -6.70 13.10 -9.77
N ARG A 199 -6.77 14.42 -9.99
CA ARG A 199 -5.60 15.27 -10.23
C ARG A 199 -5.20 15.99 -8.95
N MET A 200 -3.91 15.98 -8.62
CA MET A 200 -3.34 16.77 -7.53
C MET A 200 -2.21 17.64 -8.06
N ASP A 201 -2.39 18.96 -8.03
CA ASP A 201 -1.37 19.94 -8.39
C ASP A 201 -0.67 20.45 -7.13
N ARG A 202 0.67 20.38 -7.09
CA ARG A 202 1.47 20.83 -5.94
C ARG A 202 2.69 21.62 -6.42
N THR A 203 3.05 22.64 -5.65
CA THR A 203 4.27 23.45 -5.88
C THR A 203 5.49 22.94 -5.11
N VAL A 204 5.34 21.88 -4.30
CA VAL A 204 6.39 21.26 -3.47
C VAL A 204 6.28 19.74 -3.46
N ASP A 205 7.41 19.06 -3.25
CA ASP A 205 7.53 17.60 -3.19
C ASP A 205 7.03 17.03 -1.87
N ALA A 206 5.72 16.82 -1.80
CA ALA A 206 5.06 16.09 -0.73
C ALA A 206 4.12 15.05 -1.33
N ALA A 207 3.85 13.99 -0.57
CA ALA A 207 3.00 12.87 -0.91
C ALA A 207 1.87 13.18 -1.91
N ALA A 208 1.90 12.54 -3.08
CA ALA A 208 0.90 12.74 -4.13
C ALA A 208 -0.39 11.95 -3.86
N PHE A 209 -0.32 10.80 -3.19
CA PHE A 209 -1.50 9.98 -2.93
C PHE A 209 -1.28 9.05 -1.75
N LEU A 210 -2.24 9.00 -0.80
CA LEU A 210 -2.19 8.13 0.38
C LEU A 210 -3.32 7.10 0.33
N LEU A 211 -2.99 5.83 0.54
CA LEU A 211 -3.97 4.77 0.79
C LEU A 211 -3.83 4.35 2.26
N VAL A 212 -4.87 4.61 3.05
CA VAL A 212 -4.92 4.26 4.46
C VAL A 212 -5.96 3.16 4.65
N ARG A 213 -5.54 2.00 5.16
CA ARG A 213 -6.47 1.01 5.72
C ARG A 213 -6.69 1.34 7.18
N THR A 214 -7.92 1.48 7.59
CA THR A 214 -8.31 1.67 8.99
C THR A 214 -8.99 0.43 9.56
N ASN A 215 -9.09 0.35 10.88
CA ASN A 215 -9.98 -0.59 11.55
C ASN A 215 -11.43 -0.05 11.57
N ALA A 216 -12.37 -0.83 12.12
CA ALA A 216 -13.77 -0.43 12.22
C ALA A 216 -14.00 0.86 13.03
N SER A 217 -13.06 1.24 13.91
CA SER A 217 -13.10 2.47 14.71
C SER A 217 -12.45 3.67 14.01
N GLY A 218 -11.96 3.51 12.77
CA GLY A 218 -11.31 4.57 12.01
C GLY A 218 -9.81 4.75 12.30
N ASN A 219 -9.19 3.92 13.15
CA ASN A 219 -7.76 4.01 13.44
C ASN A 219 -6.93 3.44 12.29
N PRO A 220 -5.88 4.12 11.80
CA PRO A 220 -4.98 3.60 10.78
C PRO A 220 -4.33 2.28 11.19
N LEU A 221 -4.44 1.27 10.34
CA LEU A 221 -3.71 0.00 10.42
C LEU A 221 -2.50 -0.01 9.48
N LYS A 222 -2.63 0.65 8.33
CA LYS A 222 -1.56 0.71 7.32
C LYS A 222 -1.73 1.92 6.43
N THR A 223 -0.63 2.61 6.16
CA THR A 223 -0.59 3.73 5.21
C THR A 223 0.46 3.47 4.12
N PHE A 224 0.02 3.47 2.86
CA PHE A 224 0.88 3.49 1.68
C PHE A 224 0.84 4.86 1.03
N VAL A 225 1.99 5.33 0.56
CA VAL A 225 2.10 6.62 -0.10
C VAL A 225 2.76 6.48 -1.46
N VAL A 226 2.15 7.09 -2.47
CA VAL A 226 2.71 7.24 -3.82
C VAL A 226 3.25 8.66 -3.99
N GLY A 227 4.48 8.77 -4.51
CA GLY A 227 5.09 10.05 -4.89
C GLY A 227 5.73 10.81 -3.72
N THR A 228 6.49 10.13 -2.86
CA THR A 228 7.29 10.77 -1.81
C THR A 228 8.78 10.53 -2.04
N THR A 229 9.51 11.56 -2.44
CA THR A 229 10.97 11.59 -2.23
C THR A 229 11.25 12.02 -0.80
N ALA A 230 11.92 11.16 -0.03
CA ALA A 230 12.61 11.61 1.17
C ALA A 230 13.80 12.47 0.70
N ALA A 231 13.68 13.79 0.80
CA ALA A 231 14.72 14.80 0.57
C ALA A 231 15.34 14.86 -0.85
N GLY A 232 14.59 15.36 -1.83
CA GLY A 232 15.12 15.74 -3.14
C GLY A 232 14.03 16.24 -4.08
N ALA A 233 14.39 17.15 -4.99
CA ALA A 233 13.50 17.69 -6.03
C ALA A 233 12.78 16.56 -6.79
N ASN A 234 11.52 16.77 -7.16
CA ASN A 234 10.73 15.81 -7.93
C ASN A 234 11.50 15.38 -9.17
N ASN A 235 12.02 14.17 -9.12
CA ASN A 235 12.62 13.56 -10.29
C ASN A 235 11.62 12.63 -10.97
N GLY A 236 10.30 12.78 -10.80
CA GLY A 236 9.27 12.08 -11.58
C GLY A 236 9.05 10.60 -11.25
N GLU A 237 9.73 10.06 -10.24
CA GLU A 237 9.68 8.64 -9.90
C GLU A 237 8.36 8.23 -9.25
N PHE A 238 7.89 7.01 -9.55
CA PHE A 238 6.80 6.38 -8.82
C PHE A 238 7.37 5.57 -7.65
N ILE A 239 7.11 6.03 -6.43
CA ILE A 239 7.65 5.42 -5.21
C ILE A 239 6.50 4.95 -4.34
N ILE A 240 6.57 3.71 -3.84
CA ILE A 240 5.70 3.20 -2.78
C ILE A 240 6.47 3.19 -1.46
N ASN A 241 6.03 4.05 -0.54
CA ASN A 241 6.52 4.09 0.83
C ASN A 241 5.52 3.47 1.81
N ASP A 242 6.05 2.77 2.80
CA ASP A 242 5.32 2.24 3.94
C ASP A 242 5.54 3.14 5.16
N LEU A 243 4.46 3.80 5.61
CA LEU A 243 4.49 4.68 6.79
C LEU A 243 4.07 3.97 8.09
N GLY A 244 3.77 2.67 8.06
CA GLY A 244 3.16 1.99 9.20
C GLY A 244 1.81 2.62 9.53
N THR A 245 1.67 3.18 10.74
CA THR A 245 0.47 3.89 11.22
C THR A 245 0.56 5.41 11.06
N ALA A 246 1.70 5.95 10.63
CA ALA A 246 1.86 7.39 10.42
C ALA A 246 1.12 7.87 9.17
N VAL A 247 0.79 9.16 9.14
CA VAL A 247 0.10 9.86 8.03
C VAL A 247 1.00 10.86 7.29
N SER A 248 2.24 11.04 7.75
CA SER A 248 3.26 11.89 7.14
C SER A 248 4.67 11.45 7.58
N GLY A 249 5.70 11.99 6.92
CA GLY A 249 7.11 11.69 7.23
C GLY A 249 7.79 10.74 6.24
N ALA A 250 9.06 10.42 6.49
CA ALA A 250 9.83 9.50 5.66
C ALA A 250 9.45 8.05 6.00
N GLY A 251 8.72 7.38 5.10
CA GLY A 251 8.41 5.96 5.20
C GLY A 251 9.55 5.07 4.70
N THR A 252 9.42 3.76 4.92
CA THR A 252 10.34 2.78 4.34
C THR A 252 10.00 2.58 2.86
N ARG A 253 10.97 2.83 1.97
CA ARG A 253 10.83 2.56 0.53
C ARG A 253 10.65 1.08 0.29
N ARG A 254 9.52 0.68 -0.30
CA ARG A 254 9.22 -0.72 -0.67
C ARG A 254 9.43 -0.97 -2.16
N MET A 255 9.07 0.01 -3.00
CA MET A 255 9.22 -0.06 -4.45
C MET A 255 9.54 1.32 -5.02
N THR A 256 10.44 1.38 -5.99
CA THR A 256 10.71 2.57 -6.80
C THR A 256 10.64 2.19 -8.27
N ILE A 257 9.92 2.97 -9.07
CA ILE A 257 10.02 3.00 -10.54
C ILE A 257 10.64 4.34 -10.90
N THR A 258 11.85 4.29 -11.43
CA THR A 258 12.62 5.46 -11.84
C THR A 258 12.16 5.99 -13.21
N ASN A 259 12.57 7.20 -13.56
CA ASN A 259 12.25 7.78 -14.88
C ASN A 259 12.82 7.03 -16.07
N ASP A 260 13.93 6.31 -15.88
CA ASP A 260 14.53 5.47 -16.91
C ASP A 260 13.87 4.08 -17.01
N GLY A 261 12.83 3.83 -16.21
CA GLY A 261 12.06 2.58 -16.20
C GLY A 261 12.64 1.49 -15.30
N THR A 262 13.71 1.77 -14.54
CA THR A 262 14.26 0.82 -13.57
C THR A 262 13.26 0.60 -12.43
N VAL A 263 12.98 -0.67 -12.11
CA VAL A 263 12.13 -1.05 -10.98
C VAL A 263 12.99 -1.65 -9.89
N ILE A 264 12.94 -1.06 -8.70
CA ILE A 264 13.69 -1.50 -7.52
C ILE A 264 12.69 -1.96 -6.46
N PHE A 265 12.83 -3.21 -6.01
CA PHE A 265 12.10 -3.75 -4.86
C PHE A 265 13.04 -3.87 -3.67
N ASN A 266 12.69 -3.24 -2.55
CA ASN A 266 13.45 -3.35 -1.31
C ASN A 266 12.81 -4.45 -0.45
N GLY A 267 13.24 -5.69 -0.68
CA GLY A 267 12.75 -6.88 0.01
C GLY A 267 12.73 -8.10 -0.89
N ILE A 268 11.98 -9.11 -0.48
CA ILE A 268 11.78 -10.35 -1.24
C ILE A 268 10.68 -10.13 -2.27
N VAL A 269 10.92 -10.56 -3.52
CA VAL A 269 9.91 -10.61 -4.59
C VAL A 269 9.46 -12.06 -4.76
N GLN A 270 8.26 -12.38 -4.27
CA GLN A 270 7.61 -13.68 -4.49
C GLN A 270 6.74 -13.61 -5.74
N ALA A 271 6.98 -14.49 -6.71
CA ALA A 271 6.23 -14.57 -7.96
C ALA A 271 5.62 -15.97 -8.14
N ASN A 272 4.29 -16.07 -8.12
CA ASN A 272 3.57 -17.34 -8.32
C ASN A 272 3.48 -17.77 -9.80
N GLY A 273 4.13 -17.04 -10.70
CA GLY A 273 4.07 -17.22 -12.15
C GLY A 273 5.47 -17.31 -12.77
N ILE A 274 5.53 -17.07 -14.09
CA ILE A 274 6.80 -17.10 -14.83
C ILE A 274 7.47 -15.73 -14.72
N VAL A 275 8.75 -15.71 -14.35
CA VAL A 275 9.61 -14.52 -14.46
C VAL A 275 10.49 -14.68 -15.71
N GLN A 276 10.36 -13.75 -16.66
CA GLN A 276 11.17 -13.72 -17.89
C GLN A 276 12.09 -12.51 -17.87
N ALA A 277 13.37 -12.73 -18.11
CA ALA A 277 14.37 -11.69 -18.29
C ALA A 277 15.35 -12.12 -19.38
N SER A 278 15.97 -11.14 -20.06
CA SER A 278 17.08 -11.42 -20.98
C SER A 278 18.28 -12.03 -20.24
N THR A 279 18.52 -11.59 -19.00
CA THR A 279 19.60 -12.05 -18.14
C THR A 279 19.18 -11.97 -16.66
N PHE A 280 19.54 -12.97 -15.87
CA PHE A 280 19.51 -12.92 -14.41
C PHE A 280 20.94 -12.81 -13.87
N ALA A 281 21.25 -11.71 -13.19
CA ALA A 281 22.56 -11.48 -12.57
C ALA A 281 22.42 -11.49 -11.05
N THR A 282 23.13 -12.42 -10.40
CA THR A 282 23.16 -12.52 -8.94
C THR A 282 24.40 -11.81 -8.39
N THR A 283 24.20 -10.89 -7.46
CA THR A 283 25.32 -10.18 -6.80
C THR A 283 26.10 -11.14 -5.91
N SER A 284 27.39 -11.36 -6.20
CA SER A 284 28.21 -12.39 -5.53
C SER A 284 29.65 -11.95 -5.26
N SER A 285 29.89 -10.64 -5.12
CA SER A 285 31.23 -10.09 -4.85
C SER A 285 31.75 -10.48 -3.46
N ALA A 286 33.05 -10.75 -3.34
CA ALA A 286 33.70 -11.10 -2.06
C ALA A 286 33.50 -10.03 -0.97
N ARG A 287 33.30 -8.76 -1.33
CA ARG A 287 33.02 -7.67 -0.37
C ARG A 287 31.70 -7.82 0.38
N TYR A 288 30.81 -8.68 -0.07
CA TYR A 288 29.51 -8.97 0.56
C TYR A 288 29.51 -10.31 1.31
N LYS A 289 30.69 -10.93 1.51
CA LYS A 289 30.82 -12.27 2.08
C LYS A 289 31.86 -12.25 3.20
N GLN A 290 31.67 -13.16 4.14
CA GLN A 290 32.60 -13.48 5.22
C GLN A 290 32.70 -15.01 5.31
N ASP A 291 33.71 -15.51 6.02
CA ASP A 291 33.86 -16.95 6.32
C ASP A 291 33.84 -17.84 5.06
N ILE A 292 34.62 -17.45 4.04
CA ILE A 292 34.65 -18.14 2.74
C ILE A 292 35.51 -19.39 2.84
N GLU A 293 34.86 -20.55 2.75
CA GLU A 293 35.50 -21.87 2.76
C GLU A 293 35.30 -22.61 1.42
N THR A 294 36.20 -23.56 1.13
CA THR A 294 36.05 -24.44 -0.03
C THR A 294 35.17 -25.62 0.35
N LEU A 295 34.15 -25.91 -0.45
CA LEU A 295 33.30 -27.09 -0.27
C LEU A 295 34.13 -28.37 -0.40
N THR A 296 33.84 -29.36 0.44
CA THR A 296 34.47 -30.70 0.40
C THR A 296 33.39 -31.78 0.48
N GLY A 297 33.62 -32.92 -0.17
CA GLY A 297 32.64 -34.01 -0.21
C GLY A 297 31.41 -33.68 -1.07
N ALA A 298 31.57 -32.76 -2.03
CA ALA A 298 30.49 -32.35 -2.92
C ALA A 298 30.06 -33.47 -3.87
N GLY A 299 30.99 -34.36 -4.26
CA GLY A 299 30.70 -35.57 -5.03
C GLY A 299 29.74 -36.50 -4.31
N ASP A 300 30.10 -36.94 -3.10
CA ASP A 300 29.27 -37.82 -2.26
C ASP A 300 27.88 -37.23 -1.98
N ALA A 301 27.83 -35.91 -1.76
CA ALA A 301 26.57 -35.22 -1.54
C ALA A 301 25.69 -35.21 -2.80
N LEU A 302 26.27 -35.01 -3.98
CA LEU A 302 25.54 -35.05 -5.25
C LEU A 302 24.97 -36.45 -5.54
N GLU A 303 25.68 -37.52 -5.17
CA GLU A 303 25.19 -38.89 -5.32
C GLU A 303 23.94 -39.19 -4.49
N ARG A 304 23.75 -38.48 -3.37
CA ARG A 304 22.55 -38.60 -2.52
C ARG A 304 21.35 -37.83 -3.05
N LEU A 305 21.56 -36.86 -3.95
CA LEU A 305 20.49 -36.05 -4.52
C LEU A 305 19.81 -36.77 -5.68
N ARG A 306 18.48 -36.93 -5.58
CA ARG A 306 17.68 -37.64 -6.57
C ARG A 306 16.99 -36.69 -7.54
N GLY A 307 17.38 -36.74 -8.82
CA GLY A 307 16.64 -36.10 -9.90
C GLY A 307 15.29 -36.79 -10.15
N VAL A 308 14.20 -36.02 -10.14
CA VAL A 308 12.83 -36.51 -10.32
C VAL A 308 12.11 -35.85 -11.50
N ARG A 309 11.14 -36.58 -12.05
CA ARG A 309 10.12 -36.04 -12.97
C ARG A 309 8.79 -36.05 -12.25
N PHE A 310 8.05 -34.95 -12.31
CA PHE A 310 6.75 -34.82 -11.65
C PHE A 310 5.78 -33.99 -12.49
N VAL A 311 4.50 -34.02 -12.12
CA VAL A 311 3.47 -33.14 -12.69
C VAL A 311 3.10 -32.11 -11.64
N ARG A 312 3.27 -30.83 -11.94
CA ARG A 312 2.92 -29.76 -11.01
C ARG A 312 1.40 -29.68 -10.85
N ILE A 313 0.91 -29.86 -9.64
CA ILE A 313 -0.54 -29.93 -9.33
C ILE A 313 -1.29 -28.70 -9.87
N ALA A 314 -0.75 -27.50 -9.66
CA ALA A 314 -1.41 -26.25 -10.05
C ALA A 314 -1.52 -26.04 -11.58
N THR A 315 -0.59 -26.59 -12.36
CA THR A 315 -0.49 -26.31 -13.80
C THR A 315 -0.75 -27.54 -14.69
N GLY A 316 -0.70 -28.74 -14.12
CA GLY A 316 -0.77 -30.00 -14.86
C GLY A 316 0.45 -30.26 -15.77
N ARG A 317 1.51 -29.45 -15.68
CA ARG A 317 2.69 -29.58 -16.55
C ARG A 317 3.68 -30.59 -16.00
N GLN A 318 4.25 -31.40 -16.89
CA GLN A 318 5.40 -32.24 -16.56
C GLN A 318 6.65 -31.38 -16.43
N GLU A 319 7.36 -31.55 -15.33
CA GLU A 319 8.56 -30.82 -14.96
C GLU A 319 9.64 -31.78 -14.45
N LEU A 320 10.89 -31.32 -14.49
CA LEU A 320 12.06 -32.00 -13.93
C LEU A 320 12.61 -31.17 -12.78
N GLY A 321 13.12 -31.82 -11.74
CA GLY A 321 13.72 -31.12 -10.62
C GLY A 321 14.21 -32.04 -9.51
N LEU A 322 14.36 -31.47 -8.33
CA LEU A 322 14.69 -32.11 -7.06
C LEU A 322 13.51 -31.94 -6.09
N ILE A 323 13.39 -32.84 -5.12
CA ILE A 323 12.46 -32.70 -4.00
C ILE A 323 13.16 -31.87 -2.92
N ALA A 324 12.55 -30.78 -2.48
CA ALA A 324 13.19 -29.81 -1.59
C ALA A 324 13.54 -30.43 -0.23
N GLU A 325 12.67 -31.27 0.31
CA GLU A 325 12.88 -31.98 1.56
C GLU A 325 14.08 -32.94 1.49
N GLU A 326 14.26 -33.64 0.37
CA GLU A 326 15.43 -34.51 0.14
C GLU A 326 16.73 -33.70 0.04
N VAL A 327 16.66 -32.52 -0.59
CA VAL A 327 17.82 -31.60 -0.65
C VAL A 327 18.18 -31.09 0.73
N ALA A 328 17.19 -30.76 1.56
CA ALA A 328 17.41 -30.21 2.91
C ALA A 328 18.17 -31.18 3.83
N GLU A 329 18.03 -32.49 3.65
CA GLU A 329 18.77 -33.51 4.41
C GLU A 329 20.25 -33.56 4.05
N VAL A 330 20.62 -33.17 2.84
CA VAL A 330 22.01 -33.23 2.33
C VAL A 330 22.69 -31.85 2.41
N TYR A 331 22.01 -30.82 1.93
CA TYR A 331 22.46 -29.43 1.88
C TYR A 331 21.32 -28.49 2.30
N PRO A 332 21.13 -28.26 3.61
CA PRO A 332 20.08 -27.37 4.12
C PRO A 332 20.21 -25.93 3.64
N GLU A 333 21.41 -25.48 3.26
CA GLU A 333 21.66 -24.14 2.69
C GLU A 333 21.14 -23.96 1.25
N LEU A 334 20.76 -25.06 0.56
CA LEU A 334 20.21 -25.00 -0.79
C LEU A 334 18.69 -24.91 -0.82
N VAL A 335 18.02 -24.84 0.31
CA VAL A 335 16.56 -24.78 0.39
C VAL A 335 16.06 -23.50 1.04
N GLU A 336 14.87 -23.09 0.62
CA GLU A 336 14.13 -22.00 1.26
C GLU A 336 12.99 -22.59 2.09
N HIS A 337 12.66 -21.89 3.18
CA HIS A 337 11.59 -22.27 4.10
C HIS A 337 10.45 -21.25 4.05
N ASP A 338 9.22 -21.76 4.10
CA ASP A 338 8.04 -20.93 4.27
C ASP A 338 8.14 -20.16 5.60
N ALA A 339 8.08 -18.83 5.51
CA ALA A 339 8.34 -17.95 6.64
C ALA A 339 7.28 -18.05 7.76
N ALA A 340 6.08 -18.58 7.48
CA ALA A 340 5.00 -18.68 8.46
C ALA A 340 4.98 -20.02 9.20
N THR A 341 5.36 -21.10 8.51
CA THR A 341 5.27 -22.48 8.99
C THR A 341 6.63 -23.11 9.27
N GLY A 342 7.71 -22.55 8.70
CA GLY A 342 9.07 -23.09 8.77
C GLY A 342 9.30 -24.32 7.90
N GLN A 343 8.31 -24.75 7.11
CA GLN A 343 8.43 -25.92 6.25
C GLN A 343 9.32 -25.62 5.04
N VAL A 344 10.11 -26.59 4.62
CA VAL A 344 10.90 -26.51 3.39
C VAL A 344 9.95 -26.38 2.20
N GLU A 345 10.17 -25.39 1.32
CA GLU A 345 9.23 -25.12 0.22
C GLU A 345 9.89 -24.99 -1.17
N ALA A 346 11.17 -24.64 -1.26
CA ALA A 346 11.83 -24.42 -2.55
C ALA A 346 13.31 -24.81 -2.53
N VAL A 347 13.86 -25.06 -3.72
CA VAL A 347 15.29 -25.33 -3.95
C VAL A 347 15.92 -24.15 -4.68
N ASN A 348 17.05 -23.67 -4.17
CA ASN A 348 17.91 -22.68 -4.82
C ASN A 348 18.82 -23.36 -5.85
N TYR A 349 18.25 -23.64 -7.03
CA TYR A 349 18.99 -24.23 -8.15
C TYR A 349 20.19 -23.40 -8.61
N SER A 350 20.19 -22.08 -8.37
CA SER A 350 21.34 -21.24 -8.73
C SER A 350 22.55 -21.53 -7.85
N ALA A 351 22.35 -21.79 -6.56
CA ALA A 351 23.42 -22.14 -5.64
C ALA A 351 23.97 -23.57 -5.87
N LEU A 352 23.13 -24.49 -6.37
CA LEU A 352 23.55 -25.86 -6.74
C LEU A 352 24.71 -25.86 -7.75
N THR A 353 24.84 -24.82 -8.58
CA THR A 353 25.97 -24.70 -9.51
C THR A 353 27.34 -24.69 -8.82
N ALA A 354 27.44 -24.12 -7.61
CA ALA A 354 28.70 -24.11 -6.85
C ALA A 354 29.08 -25.51 -6.36
N VAL A 355 28.10 -26.29 -5.90
CA VAL A 355 28.26 -27.69 -5.50
C VAL A 355 28.69 -28.53 -6.71
N LEU A 356 28.02 -28.39 -7.85
CA LEU A 356 28.36 -29.10 -9.09
C LEU A 356 29.79 -28.80 -9.57
N VAL A 357 30.23 -27.55 -9.50
CA VAL A 357 31.60 -27.16 -9.87
C VAL A 357 32.62 -27.86 -8.96
N GLN A 358 32.35 -27.93 -7.66
CA GLN A 358 33.27 -28.58 -6.72
C GLN A 358 33.26 -30.10 -6.88
N ALA A 359 32.08 -30.72 -7.02
CA ALA A 359 31.95 -32.16 -7.28
C ALA A 359 32.71 -32.57 -8.56
N LEU A 360 32.62 -31.77 -9.63
CA LEU A 360 33.36 -32.01 -10.87
C LEU A 360 34.88 -31.93 -10.64
N LYS A 361 35.36 -30.99 -9.81
CA LYS A 361 36.79 -30.90 -9.47
C LYS A 361 37.26 -32.11 -8.67
N GLU A 362 36.48 -32.56 -7.70
CA GLU A 362 36.76 -33.76 -6.90
C GLU A 362 36.82 -35.00 -7.81
N GLN A 363 35.82 -35.17 -8.69
CA GLN A 363 35.79 -36.26 -9.67
C GLN A 363 37.00 -36.20 -10.62
N GLN A 364 37.40 -35.00 -11.06
CA GLN A 364 38.57 -34.84 -11.93
C GLN A 364 39.88 -35.19 -11.23
N ALA A 365 39.97 -34.99 -9.91
CA ALA A 365 41.10 -35.42 -9.10
C ALA A 365 41.14 -36.95 -8.99
N GLU A 366 40.00 -37.59 -8.72
CA GLU A 366 39.92 -39.06 -8.65
C GLU A 366 40.29 -39.71 -10.00
N ILE A 367 39.83 -39.15 -11.12
CA ILE A 367 40.23 -39.61 -12.47
C ILE A 367 41.74 -39.49 -12.68
N ALA A 368 42.37 -38.43 -12.16
CA ALA A 368 43.82 -38.26 -12.27
C ALA A 368 44.57 -39.32 -11.44
N ASP A 369 44.09 -39.60 -10.23
CA ASP A 369 44.66 -40.62 -9.35
C ASP A 369 44.51 -42.03 -9.95
N GLN A 370 43.33 -42.38 -10.45
CA GLN A 370 43.09 -43.65 -11.14
C GLN A 370 43.98 -43.81 -12.39
N ARG A 371 44.19 -42.73 -13.16
CA ARG A 371 45.12 -42.76 -14.31
C ARG A 371 46.56 -42.98 -13.89
N ALA A 372 46.99 -42.39 -12.78
CA ALA A 372 48.32 -42.62 -12.22
C ALA A 372 48.48 -44.08 -11.76
N GLU A 373 47.44 -44.65 -11.13
CA GLU A 373 47.43 -46.06 -10.71
C GLU A 373 47.49 -47.01 -11.92
N ILE A 374 46.71 -46.75 -12.96
CA ILE A 374 46.75 -47.51 -14.22
C ILE A 374 48.15 -47.47 -14.85
N ALA A 375 48.82 -46.32 -14.87
CA ALA A 375 50.18 -46.20 -15.38
C ALA A 375 51.19 -47.01 -14.54
N ALA A 376 51.01 -47.06 -13.22
CA ALA A 376 51.82 -47.88 -12.32
C ALA A 376 51.61 -49.38 -12.59
N TYR A 377 50.35 -49.82 -12.75
CA TYR A 377 50.03 -51.20 -13.13
C TYR A 377 50.64 -51.57 -14.48
N GLN A 378 50.54 -50.72 -15.50
CA GLN A 378 51.16 -50.97 -16.81
C GLN A 378 52.68 -51.15 -16.69
N THR A 379 53.35 -50.33 -15.89
CA THR A 379 54.79 -50.45 -15.62
C THR A 379 55.12 -51.78 -14.93
N ARG A 380 54.30 -52.20 -13.96
CA ARG A 380 54.48 -53.47 -13.26
C ARG A 380 54.28 -54.67 -14.19
N THR A 381 53.26 -54.64 -15.04
CA THR A 381 53.00 -55.70 -16.03
C THR A 381 54.17 -55.83 -17.01
N ALA A 382 54.68 -54.72 -17.54
CA ALA A 382 55.85 -54.74 -18.43
C ALA A 382 57.10 -55.33 -17.75
N SER A 383 57.28 -55.09 -16.43
CA SER A 383 58.36 -55.71 -15.67
C SER A 383 58.17 -57.22 -15.48
N LEU A 384 56.93 -57.67 -15.27
CA LEU A 384 56.61 -59.09 -15.11
C LEU A 384 56.76 -59.84 -16.44
N GLU A 385 56.32 -59.24 -17.55
CA GLU A 385 56.51 -59.79 -18.90
C GLU A 385 58.00 -60.05 -19.19
N ARG A 386 58.89 -59.09 -18.87
CA ARG A 386 60.35 -59.31 -18.98
C ARG A 386 60.84 -60.45 -18.10
N GLN A 387 60.34 -60.58 -16.87
CA GLN A 387 60.74 -61.69 -16.00
C GLN A 387 60.30 -63.04 -16.56
N VAL A 388 59.13 -63.12 -17.17
CA VAL A 388 58.63 -64.33 -17.82
C VAL A 388 59.49 -64.65 -19.04
N GLU A 389 59.84 -63.66 -19.86
CA GLU A 389 60.76 -63.84 -21.00
C GLU A 389 62.14 -64.35 -20.54
N ASP A 390 62.71 -63.75 -19.50
CA ASP A 390 63.99 -64.19 -18.92
C ASP A 390 63.92 -65.62 -18.37
N GLN A 391 62.83 -65.97 -17.67
CA GLN A 391 62.60 -67.34 -17.18
C GLN A 391 62.44 -68.33 -18.34
N GLN A 392 61.73 -67.95 -19.41
CA GLN A 392 61.58 -68.79 -20.59
C GLN A 392 62.93 -69.01 -21.27
N ALA A 393 63.77 -67.98 -21.37
CA ALA A 393 65.13 -68.09 -21.88
C ALA A 393 66.00 -69.02 -21.01
N GLN A 394 65.88 -68.93 -19.68
CA GLN A 394 66.56 -69.84 -18.76
C GLN A 394 66.10 -71.29 -18.93
N ILE A 395 64.80 -71.54 -19.12
CA ILE A 395 64.26 -72.88 -19.38
C ILE A 395 64.83 -73.47 -20.67
N VAL A 396 64.87 -72.68 -21.75
CA VAL A 396 65.45 -73.10 -23.04
C VAL A 396 66.93 -73.44 -22.87
N ALA A 397 67.70 -72.59 -22.18
CA ALA A 397 69.11 -72.86 -21.90
C ALA A 397 69.30 -74.15 -21.07
N LEU A 398 68.42 -74.41 -20.10
CA LEU A 398 68.42 -75.65 -19.32
C LEU A 398 68.11 -76.89 -20.17
N GLN A 399 67.17 -76.78 -21.12
CA GLN A 399 66.87 -77.85 -22.08
C GLN A 399 68.07 -78.13 -22.99
N GLU A 400 68.80 -77.11 -23.43
CA GLU A 400 70.04 -77.30 -24.21
C GLU A 400 71.12 -78.01 -23.38
N VAL A 401 71.32 -77.61 -22.12
CA VAL A 401 72.25 -78.29 -21.20
C VAL A 401 71.86 -79.75 -21.00
N LYS A 402 70.57 -80.03 -20.80
CA LYS A 402 70.04 -81.40 -20.67
C LYS A 402 70.32 -82.22 -21.93
N THR A 403 70.15 -81.63 -23.10
CA THR A 403 70.44 -82.28 -24.40
C THR A 403 71.94 -82.56 -24.56
N ARG A 404 72.80 -81.63 -24.15
CA ARG A 404 74.27 -81.82 -24.11
C ARG A 404 74.67 -82.92 -23.14
N MET A 405 74.07 -82.98 -21.96
CA MET A 405 74.29 -84.06 -20.99
C MET A 405 73.87 -85.42 -21.54
N ALA A 406 72.68 -85.52 -22.14
CA ALA A 406 72.22 -86.77 -22.78
C ALA A 406 73.17 -87.23 -23.91
N ASN A 407 73.71 -86.30 -24.71
CA ASN A 407 74.71 -86.62 -25.72
C ASN A 407 76.07 -87.03 -25.12
N LEU A 408 76.45 -86.46 -23.97
CA LEU A 408 77.65 -86.84 -23.22
C LEU A 408 77.52 -88.23 -22.59
N GLU A 409 76.36 -88.54 -22.01
CA GLU A 409 76.02 -89.88 -21.50
C GLU A 409 76.11 -90.92 -22.62
N ARG A 410 75.54 -90.62 -23.81
CA ARG A 410 75.66 -91.48 -24.99
C ARG A 410 77.11 -91.69 -25.45
N ARG A 411 77.94 -90.64 -25.40
CA ARG A 411 79.37 -90.73 -25.72
C ARG A 411 80.19 -91.47 -24.66
N LEU A 412 79.77 -91.44 -23.40
CA LEU A 412 80.38 -92.23 -22.33
C LEU A 412 80.06 -93.72 -22.52
N GLU A 413 78.81 -94.05 -22.87
CA GLU A 413 78.40 -95.42 -23.23
C GLU A 413 79.12 -95.93 -24.49
N GLU A 414 79.24 -95.11 -25.54
CA GLU A 414 79.99 -95.45 -26.76
C GLU A 414 81.52 -95.52 -26.53
N GLY A 415 82.06 -94.76 -25.56
CA GLY A 415 83.48 -94.71 -25.22
C GLY A 415 83.95 -95.74 -24.19
N LEU A 416 83.05 -96.38 -23.44
CA LEU A 416 83.35 -97.47 -22.50
C LEU A 416 83.43 -98.85 -23.20
N LEU A 417 82.85 -98.99 -24.40
CA LEU A 417 82.88 -100.22 -25.19
C LEU A 417 84.29 -100.66 -25.70
N PRO A 418 85.29 -99.79 -25.95
CA PRO A 418 86.64 -100.23 -26.34
C PRO A 418 87.62 -100.50 -25.17
N VAL A 419 87.29 -100.13 -23.92
CA VAL A 419 88.23 -100.26 -22.78
C VAL A 419 88.01 -101.56 -21.98
N ILE A 420 86.86 -102.21 -22.12
CA ILE A 420 86.58 -103.50 -21.46
C ILE A 420 87.00 -104.72 -22.33
N LEU A 421 87.33 -104.53 -23.62
CA LEU A 421 87.61 -105.63 -24.56
C LEU A 421 89.06 -105.73 -25.10
N SER A 422 90.03 -104.96 -24.60
CA SER A 422 91.46 -105.10 -25.00
C SER A 422 92.39 -105.64 -23.90
N GLY A 423 91.82 -106.13 -22.79
CA GLY A 423 92.55 -106.88 -21.77
C GLY A 423 92.52 -108.39 -22.01
N ARG A 424 93.19 -108.87 -23.07
CA ARG A 424 93.84 -110.20 -23.16
C ARG A 424 94.53 -110.43 -24.49
#